data_AF-A0A816DJ12-F1
#
_entry.id   AF-A0A816DJ12-F1
#
_cell.length_a   1.000
_cell.length_b   1.000
_cell.length_c   1.000
_cell.angle_alpha   90.00
_cell.angle_beta   90.00
_cell.angle_gamma   90.00
#
_symmetry.space_group_name_H-M   'P 1'
#
loop_
_entity.id
_entity.type
_entity.pdbx_description
1 polymer ?
#
loop_
_entity_poly.entity_id
_entity_poly.type
_entity_poly.pdbx_seq_one_letter_code
_entity_poly.pdbx_strand_id
1 'polypeptide(L)'
;KLTITNIRLIWHSHSSPRVNLSIGLYSIVTITVRNAKSKLRGSTESLYLLTKSGSSRYEFIFTNLIAGSSAMLNSVVAVHKAYDSSRLYREIRLRSSLLNKGQLRILPKERLHNRYNGVWNLSSDQGNLGIFHITDIRVIWHAELNENFNVSVPYYQTKSIKVRDSKFGLALVIETTPYSGNYLLGFQLAPEEKLREVHKELITLHKTYFANPEFGVQFSIEEQQSDQPTTRLESKVDDIEILQSREHTDSYATYLTDTGKHDHEPVYSEELGLAIEKLPQGYTLASLWDILS
;
A
#
# COMPACT_ATOMS: atom_id res chain seq x y z
N LYS A 1 5.36 -22.14 -7.60
CA LYS A 1 5.55 -21.10 -8.63
C LYS A 1 5.21 -19.74 -8.02
N LEU A 2 6.15 -18.80 -8.05
CA LEU A 2 5.92 -17.41 -7.63
C LEU A 2 5.43 -16.60 -8.85
N THR A 3 4.57 -15.62 -8.64
CA THR A 3 4.01 -14.75 -9.68
C THR A 3 3.88 -13.34 -9.10
N ILE A 4 4.36 -12.37 -9.87
CA ILE A 4 4.40 -10.96 -9.47
C ILE A 4 3.26 -10.26 -10.20
N THR A 5 2.42 -9.55 -9.46
CA THR A 5 1.38 -8.69 -10.03
C THR A 5 1.68 -7.23 -9.68
N ASN A 6 0.86 -6.30 -10.18
CA ASN A 6 0.97 -4.89 -9.84
C ASN A 6 0.58 -4.56 -8.39
N ILE A 7 -0.11 -5.44 -7.65
CA ILE A 7 -0.60 -5.15 -6.29
C ILE A 7 -0.26 -6.21 -5.24
N ARG A 8 0.19 -7.40 -5.66
CA ARG A 8 0.52 -8.51 -4.77
C ARG A 8 1.50 -9.51 -5.39
N LEU A 9 2.14 -10.28 -4.52
CA LEU A 9 2.87 -11.49 -4.87
C LEU A 9 1.97 -12.69 -4.63
N ILE A 10 1.94 -13.62 -5.57
CA ILE A 10 1.18 -14.87 -5.45
C ILE A 10 2.14 -16.02 -5.59
N TRP A 11 2.14 -16.93 -4.63
CA TRP A 11 2.85 -18.20 -4.75
C TRP A 11 1.85 -19.34 -4.63
N HIS A 12 2.01 -20.39 -5.43
CA HIS A 12 1.26 -21.63 -5.25
C HIS A 12 2.19 -22.83 -5.43
N SER A 13 1.92 -23.92 -4.72
CA SER A 13 2.64 -25.18 -4.93
C SER A 13 2.38 -25.71 -6.34
N HIS A 14 3.41 -26.30 -6.95
CA HIS A 14 3.29 -26.92 -8.27
C HIS A 14 2.50 -28.23 -8.21
N SER A 15 2.70 -29.02 -7.15
CA SER A 15 2.03 -30.31 -6.93
C SER A 15 0.60 -30.16 -6.40
N SER A 16 0.33 -29.10 -5.64
CA SER A 16 -1.01 -28.84 -5.07
C SER A 16 -1.33 -27.33 -5.05
N PRO A 17 -2.00 -26.79 -6.08
CA PRO A 17 -2.34 -25.36 -6.15
C PRO A 17 -3.23 -24.86 -5.01
N ARG A 18 -3.90 -25.76 -4.28
CA ARG A 18 -4.66 -25.43 -3.06
C ARG A 18 -3.77 -24.85 -1.97
N VAL A 19 -2.49 -25.24 -1.92
CA VAL A 19 -1.49 -24.66 -1.03
C VAL A 19 -0.88 -23.45 -1.73
N ASN A 20 -1.28 -22.26 -1.28
CA ASN A 20 -0.86 -20.99 -1.89
C ASN A 20 -0.73 -19.87 -0.86
N LEU A 21 -0.07 -18.80 -1.29
CA LEU A 21 0.17 -17.57 -0.56
C LEU A 21 -0.21 -16.40 -1.45
N SER A 22 -0.83 -15.37 -0.86
CA SER A 22 -1.14 -14.10 -1.52
C SER A 22 -0.72 -12.96 -0.61
N ILE A 23 0.36 -12.26 -0.98
CA ILE A 23 1.00 -11.23 -0.17
C ILE A 23 0.81 -9.87 -0.84
N GLY A 24 0.03 -8.98 -0.24
CA GLY A 24 -0.16 -7.63 -0.76
C GLY A 24 1.14 -6.82 -0.71
N LEU A 25 1.43 -6.03 -1.75
CA LEU A 25 2.64 -5.19 -1.76
C LEU A 25 2.62 -4.15 -0.63
N TYR A 26 1.43 -3.67 -0.24
CA TYR A 26 1.27 -2.74 0.88
C TYR A 26 1.69 -3.32 2.24
N SER A 27 1.54 -4.64 2.45
CA SER A 27 1.88 -5.28 3.72
C SER A 27 3.37 -5.57 3.88
N ILE A 28 4.18 -5.39 2.82
CA ILE A 28 5.62 -5.68 2.87
C ILE A 28 6.33 -4.54 3.61
N VAL A 29 7.02 -4.88 4.69
CA VAL A 29 7.84 -3.97 5.49
C VAL A 29 9.29 -4.02 5.04
N THR A 30 9.79 -5.22 4.75
CA THR A 30 11.17 -5.42 4.30
C THR A 30 11.21 -6.46 3.21
N ILE A 31 12.00 -6.16 2.18
CA ILE A 31 12.31 -7.06 1.08
C ILE A 31 13.83 -7.14 0.95
N THR A 32 14.38 -8.34 0.98
CA THR A 32 15.83 -8.53 0.87
C THR A 32 16.14 -9.76 0.04
N VAL A 33 17.04 -9.62 -0.94
CA VAL A 33 17.61 -10.75 -1.68
C VAL A 33 18.95 -11.09 -1.04
N ARG A 34 19.13 -12.36 -0.67
CA ARG A 34 20.38 -12.86 -0.07
C ARG A 34 20.88 -14.07 -0.83
N ASN A 35 22.20 -14.18 -0.94
CA ASN A 35 22.82 -15.45 -1.33
C ASN A 35 22.67 -16.45 -0.18
N ALA A 36 22.20 -17.65 -0.51
CA ALA A 36 21.99 -18.77 0.39
C ALA A 36 22.68 -20.02 -0.16
N LYS A 37 23.17 -20.91 0.72
CA LYS A 37 23.69 -22.21 0.31
C LYS A 37 22.58 -23.25 0.43
N SER A 38 22.07 -23.72 -0.70
CA SER A 38 21.19 -24.87 -0.75
C SER A 38 22.00 -26.16 -0.62
N LYS A 39 21.59 -27.06 0.28
CA LYS A 39 22.19 -28.41 0.42
C LYS A 39 22.14 -29.21 -0.89
N LEU A 40 21.17 -28.93 -1.76
CA LEU A 40 20.91 -29.68 -2.99
C LEU A 40 21.64 -29.11 -4.22
N ARG A 41 21.89 -27.80 -4.26
CA ARG A 41 22.31 -27.09 -5.48
C ARG A 41 23.50 -26.14 -5.29
N GLY A 42 24.06 -26.04 -4.09
CA GLY A 42 25.17 -25.12 -3.80
C GLY A 42 24.69 -23.67 -3.60
N SER A 43 25.40 -22.69 -4.16
CA SER A 43 25.04 -21.27 -3.99
C SER A 43 23.80 -20.92 -4.80
N THR A 44 22.79 -20.35 -4.15
CA THR A 44 21.56 -19.85 -4.76
C THR A 44 21.15 -18.52 -4.14
N GLU A 45 20.16 -17.84 -4.71
CA GLU A 45 19.56 -16.64 -4.13
C GLU A 45 18.21 -16.95 -3.49
N SER A 46 17.91 -16.27 -2.40
CA SER A 46 16.63 -16.35 -1.70
C SER A 46 16.09 -14.96 -1.43
N LEU A 47 14.79 -14.81 -1.62
CA LEU A 47 14.03 -13.61 -1.30
C LEU A 47 13.41 -13.75 0.08
N TYR A 48 13.78 -12.84 0.98
CA TYR A 48 13.24 -12.71 2.32
C TYR A 48 12.23 -11.56 2.32
N LEU A 49 11.00 -11.86 2.72
CA LEU A 49 9.92 -10.89 2.87
C LEU A 49 9.49 -10.85 4.33
N LEU A 50 9.63 -9.68 4.97
CA LEU A 50 8.96 -9.39 6.23
C LEU A 50 7.71 -8.58 5.92
N THR A 51 6.57 -9.04 6.42
CA THR A 51 5.28 -8.40 6.20
C THR A 51 4.61 -8.10 7.52
N LYS A 52 3.77 -7.06 7.55
CA LYS A 52 2.93 -6.72 8.69
C LYS A 52 1.48 -6.65 8.25
N SER A 53 0.62 -7.37 8.96
CA SER A 53 -0.83 -7.34 8.78
C SER A 53 -1.48 -7.16 10.16
N GLY A 54 -2.10 -6.00 10.37
CA GLY A 54 -2.55 -5.61 11.71
C GLY A 54 -1.37 -5.49 12.67
N SER A 55 -1.45 -6.16 13.82
CA SER A 55 -0.37 -6.28 14.79
C SER A 55 0.62 -7.42 14.48
N SER A 56 0.26 -8.36 13.61
CA SER A 56 1.07 -9.55 13.35
C SER A 56 2.12 -9.32 12.28
N ARG A 57 3.30 -9.93 12.50
CA ARG A 57 4.40 -9.96 11.53
C ARG A 57 4.61 -11.36 10.99
N TYR A 58 4.79 -11.46 9.67
CA TYR A 58 5.03 -12.73 8.99
C TYR A 58 6.29 -12.67 8.14
N GLU A 59 7.07 -13.74 8.14
CA GLU A 59 8.26 -13.89 7.30
C GLU A 59 8.06 -14.99 6.26
N PHE A 60 8.42 -14.68 5.02
CA PHE A 60 8.38 -15.61 3.90
C PHE A 60 9.74 -15.66 3.23
N ILE A 61 10.22 -16.87 2.98
CA ILE A 61 11.48 -17.12 2.29
C ILE A 61 11.19 -17.86 0.99
N PHE A 62 11.55 -17.25 -0.14
CA PHE A 62 11.46 -17.87 -1.46
C PHE A 62 12.86 -18.12 -2.00
N THR A 63 13.29 -19.37 -1.96
CA THR A 63 14.57 -19.80 -2.54
C THR A 63 14.39 -20.09 -4.02
N ASN A 64 15.22 -19.46 -4.86
CA ASN A 64 15.29 -19.83 -6.27
C ASN A 64 16.01 -21.18 -6.39
N LEU A 65 15.40 -22.15 -7.07
CA LEU A 65 16.01 -23.47 -7.27
C LEU A 65 16.77 -23.57 -8.59
N ILE A 66 16.62 -22.57 -9.48
CA ILE A 66 17.28 -22.50 -10.78
C ILE A 66 18.49 -21.57 -10.66
N ALA A 67 19.69 -22.14 -10.73
CA ALA A 67 20.94 -21.38 -10.70
C ALA A 67 21.02 -20.42 -11.91
N GLY A 68 21.50 -19.19 -11.66
CA GLY A 68 21.78 -18.19 -12.71
C GLY A 68 20.63 -17.27 -13.12
N SER A 69 19.41 -17.46 -12.61
CA SER A 69 18.24 -16.62 -12.96
C SER A 69 17.80 -15.72 -11.80
N SER A 70 18.50 -14.59 -11.59
CA SER A 70 18.15 -13.59 -10.55
C SER A 70 17.07 -12.59 -11.00
N ALA A 71 16.80 -12.54 -12.30
CA ALA A 71 15.92 -11.54 -12.93
C ALA A 71 14.53 -11.45 -12.28
N MET A 72 13.97 -12.60 -11.88
CA MET A 72 12.68 -12.65 -11.21
C MET A 72 12.70 -11.97 -9.85
N LEU A 73 13.71 -12.24 -9.00
CA LEU A 73 13.80 -11.65 -7.67
C LEU A 73 14.04 -10.14 -7.74
N ASN A 74 14.88 -9.70 -8.69
CA ASN A 74 15.09 -8.28 -8.98
C ASN A 74 13.79 -7.59 -9.44
N SER A 75 12.98 -8.27 -10.25
CA SER A 75 11.67 -7.77 -10.66
C SER A 75 10.72 -7.60 -9.48
N VAL A 76 10.75 -8.49 -8.47
CA VAL A 76 9.95 -8.31 -7.22
C VAL A 76 10.33 -6.99 -6.55
N VAL A 77 11.63 -6.75 -6.36
CA VAL A 77 12.14 -5.54 -5.69
C VAL A 77 11.75 -4.29 -6.47
N ALA A 78 11.93 -4.31 -7.79
CA ALA A 78 11.60 -3.18 -8.65
C ALA A 78 10.10 -2.85 -8.65
N VAL A 79 9.23 -3.87 -8.77
CA VAL A 79 7.77 -3.69 -8.71
C VAL A 79 7.34 -3.17 -7.34
N HIS A 80 7.91 -3.69 -6.25
CA HIS A 80 7.62 -3.18 -4.90
C HIS A 80 8.00 -1.71 -4.76
N LYS A 81 9.18 -1.31 -5.26
CA LYS A 81 9.61 0.09 -5.28
C LYS A 81 8.68 0.98 -6.10
N ALA A 82 8.23 0.52 -7.27
CA ALA A 82 7.26 1.23 -8.10
C ALA A 82 5.88 1.35 -7.43
N TYR A 83 5.47 0.32 -6.68
CA TYR A 83 4.25 0.35 -5.87
C TYR A 83 4.38 1.40 -4.76
N ASP A 84 5.49 1.42 -4.03
CA ASP A 84 5.69 2.32 -2.90
C ASP A 84 5.80 3.80 -3.31
N SER A 85 6.47 4.08 -4.43
CA SER A 85 6.62 5.45 -4.95
C SER A 85 5.34 6.04 -5.58
N SER A 86 4.34 5.20 -5.87
CA SER A 86 3.07 5.58 -6.52
C SER A 86 1.88 5.66 -5.55
N ARG A 87 2.13 5.83 -4.25
CA ARG A 87 1.06 5.90 -3.23
C ARG A 87 0.00 6.98 -3.49
N LEU A 88 0.36 8.10 -4.14
CA LEU A 88 -0.59 9.19 -4.46
C LEU A 88 -1.79 8.78 -5.32
N TYR A 89 -1.72 7.65 -6.02
CA TYR A 89 -2.84 7.11 -6.80
C TYR A 89 -3.87 6.37 -5.93
N ARG A 90 -3.49 6.00 -4.70
CA ARG A 90 -4.23 5.03 -3.88
C ARG A 90 -4.40 5.47 -2.42
N GLU A 91 -3.68 6.50 -1.98
CA GLU A 91 -3.72 7.02 -0.61
C GLU A 91 -4.17 8.48 -0.61
N ILE A 92 -5.02 8.82 0.36
CA ILE A 92 -5.39 10.21 0.63
C ILE A 92 -4.17 10.94 1.18
N ARG A 93 -3.96 12.17 0.71
CA ARG A 93 -2.94 13.05 1.28
C ARG A 93 -3.55 14.35 1.74
N LEU A 94 -3.24 14.70 2.99
CA LEU A 94 -3.53 15.99 3.60
C LEU A 94 -2.23 16.78 3.68
N ARG A 95 -2.27 18.07 3.34
CA ARG A 95 -1.15 19.01 3.47
C ARG A 95 0.15 18.49 2.82
N SER A 96 0.04 18.00 1.59
CA SER A 96 1.18 17.45 0.84
C SER A 96 1.71 18.46 -0.16
N SER A 97 2.97 18.29 -0.58
CA SER A 97 3.50 19.04 -1.72
C SER A 97 2.89 18.53 -3.02
N LEU A 98 1.77 19.12 -3.42
CA LEU A 98 1.01 18.77 -4.64
C LEU A 98 1.21 19.80 -5.77
N LEU A 99 1.62 21.02 -5.41
CA LEU A 99 1.78 22.14 -6.33
C LEU A 99 3.25 22.50 -6.50
N ASN A 100 3.58 23.00 -7.69
CA ASN A 100 4.86 23.62 -8.00
C ASN A 100 4.57 24.97 -8.68
N LYS A 101 4.92 26.08 -8.03
CA LYS A 101 4.67 27.44 -8.52
C LYS A 101 3.19 27.67 -8.91
N GLY A 102 2.26 27.24 -8.06
CA GLY A 102 0.81 27.38 -8.27
C GLY A 102 0.21 26.44 -9.32
N GLN A 103 1.00 25.56 -9.94
CA GLN A 103 0.50 24.54 -10.86
C GLN A 103 0.46 23.16 -10.20
N LEU A 104 -0.63 22.42 -10.42
CA LEU A 104 -0.74 21.04 -9.96
C LEU A 104 0.34 20.17 -10.61
N ARG A 105 1.08 19.42 -9.80
CA ARG A 105 1.99 18.38 -10.27
C ARG A 105 1.19 17.15 -10.71
N ILE A 106 0.98 17.04 -12.02
CA ILE A 106 0.33 15.89 -12.65
C ILE A 106 1.21 14.64 -12.52
N LEU A 107 0.61 13.53 -12.09
CA LEU A 107 1.27 12.24 -11.99
C LEU A 107 1.38 11.56 -13.37
N PRO A 108 2.29 10.60 -13.55
CA PRO A 108 2.33 9.81 -14.79
C PRO A 108 0.97 9.18 -15.15
N LYS A 109 0.51 9.33 -16.39
CA LYS A 109 -0.83 8.89 -16.85
C LYS A 109 -2.03 9.53 -16.14
N GLU A 110 -1.83 10.51 -15.25
CA GLU A 110 -2.93 11.36 -14.75
C GLU A 110 -3.28 12.41 -15.81
N ARG A 111 -4.57 12.66 -16.01
CA ARG A 111 -5.09 13.70 -16.90
C ARG A 111 -5.99 14.64 -16.14
N LEU A 112 -5.68 15.94 -16.21
CA LEU A 112 -6.55 16.98 -15.70
C LEU A 112 -7.78 17.10 -16.61
N HIS A 113 -8.97 16.96 -16.03
CA HIS A 113 -10.23 17.18 -16.72
C HIS A 113 -10.65 18.65 -16.60
N ASN A 114 -10.90 19.09 -15.37
CA ASN A 114 -11.40 20.43 -15.10
C ASN A 114 -10.73 21.08 -13.89
N ARG A 115 -10.77 22.42 -13.89
CA ARG A 115 -10.32 23.26 -12.78
C ARG A 115 -11.45 24.21 -12.38
N TYR A 116 -11.86 24.16 -11.13
CA TYR A 116 -12.91 25.02 -10.58
C TYR A 116 -12.32 25.95 -9.53
N ASN A 117 -12.34 27.25 -9.79
CA ASN A 117 -11.93 28.26 -8.82
C ASN A 117 -13.11 28.63 -7.92
N GLY A 118 -12.82 29.26 -6.78
CA GLY A 118 -13.84 29.78 -5.87
C GLY A 118 -14.56 28.69 -5.06
N VAL A 119 -13.87 27.57 -4.82
CA VAL A 119 -14.41 26.42 -4.09
C VAL A 119 -14.09 26.57 -2.61
N TRP A 120 -15.13 26.75 -1.81
CA TRP A 120 -14.99 26.85 -0.37
C TRP A 120 -14.88 25.48 0.26
N ASN A 121 -13.90 25.29 1.13
CA ASN A 121 -13.82 24.13 2.00
C ASN A 121 -14.52 24.44 3.32
N LEU A 122 -15.45 23.56 3.73
CA LEU A 122 -16.31 23.73 4.90
C LEU A 122 -15.82 22.97 6.15
N SER A 123 -14.59 22.44 6.12
CA SER A 123 -14.01 21.71 7.26
C SER A 123 -13.55 22.60 8.43
N SER A 124 -13.60 23.93 8.27
CA SER A 124 -13.23 24.93 9.27
C SER A 124 -14.35 25.95 9.48
N ASP A 125 -14.47 26.53 10.67
CA ASP A 125 -15.56 27.45 11.06
C ASP A 125 -15.70 28.69 10.17
N GLN A 126 -14.59 29.19 9.63
CA GLN A 126 -14.55 30.38 8.77
C GLN A 126 -14.63 30.03 7.27
N GLY A 127 -14.55 28.75 6.91
CA GLY A 127 -14.35 28.28 5.54
C GLY A 127 -13.00 28.72 4.94
N ASN A 128 -12.50 27.99 3.95
CA ASN A 128 -11.31 28.42 3.19
C ASN A 128 -11.62 28.46 1.71
N LEU A 129 -11.34 29.59 1.06
CA LEU A 129 -11.46 29.73 -0.39
C LEU A 129 -10.31 29.01 -1.08
N GLY A 130 -10.63 28.22 -2.10
CA GLY A 130 -9.64 27.44 -2.82
C GLY A 130 -10.06 27.05 -4.21
N ILE A 131 -9.30 26.10 -4.75
CA ILE A 131 -9.38 25.66 -6.13
C ILE A 131 -9.47 24.15 -6.16
N PHE A 132 -10.43 23.62 -6.91
CA PHE A 132 -10.50 22.22 -7.28
C PHE A 132 -9.72 21.95 -8.56
N HIS A 133 -9.01 20.84 -8.56
CA HIS A 133 -8.50 20.17 -9.75
C HIS A 133 -9.11 18.77 -9.79
N ILE A 134 -9.82 18.48 -10.86
CA ILE A 134 -10.49 17.19 -11.08
C ILE A 134 -9.70 16.45 -12.14
N THR A 135 -9.19 15.26 -11.79
CA THR A 135 -8.45 14.40 -12.70
C THR A 135 -9.18 13.07 -12.91
N ASP A 136 -8.63 12.21 -13.76
CA ASP A 136 -9.12 10.85 -14.01
C ASP A 136 -8.82 9.87 -12.86
N ILE A 137 -7.89 10.19 -11.96
CA ILE A 137 -7.50 9.33 -10.83
C ILE A 137 -7.90 9.88 -9.46
N ARG A 138 -8.01 11.20 -9.29
CA ARG A 138 -8.23 11.84 -7.99
C ARG A 138 -8.83 13.24 -8.10
N VAL A 139 -9.35 13.71 -6.97
CA VAL A 139 -9.79 15.09 -6.79
C VAL A 139 -8.81 15.79 -5.86
N ILE A 140 -8.35 16.97 -6.23
CA ILE A 140 -7.46 17.79 -5.41
C ILE A 140 -8.14 19.10 -5.11
N TRP A 141 -8.13 19.50 -3.84
CA TRP A 141 -8.47 20.86 -3.42
C TRP A 141 -7.27 21.48 -2.71
N HIS A 142 -6.99 22.74 -2.97
CA HIS A 142 -6.05 23.53 -2.17
C HIS A 142 -6.60 24.94 -1.92
N ALA A 143 -6.24 25.53 -0.78
CA ALA A 143 -6.54 26.93 -0.52
C ALA A 143 -5.73 27.85 -1.43
N GLU A 144 -6.33 28.97 -1.82
CA GLU A 144 -5.72 29.95 -2.72
C GLU A 144 -4.63 30.76 -2.00
N LEU A 145 -4.86 31.13 -0.74
CA LEU A 145 -3.93 31.92 0.08
C LEU A 145 -2.83 31.08 0.74
N ASN A 146 -3.02 29.76 0.81
CA ASN A 146 -2.07 28.84 1.43
C ASN A 146 -2.11 27.48 0.74
N GLU A 147 -1.26 27.29 -0.26
CA GLU A 147 -1.18 26.05 -1.04
C GLU A 147 -0.88 24.81 -0.20
N ASN A 148 -0.23 24.95 0.97
CA ASN A 148 0.04 23.83 1.88
C ASN A 148 -1.23 23.35 2.59
N PHE A 149 -2.30 24.15 2.61
CA PHE A 149 -3.60 23.71 3.06
C PHE A 149 -4.35 23.08 1.88
N ASN A 150 -4.09 21.79 1.68
CA ASN A 150 -4.63 21.02 0.57
C ASN A 150 -5.06 19.61 0.99
N VAL A 151 -5.86 18.99 0.13
CA VAL A 151 -6.27 17.59 0.20
C VAL A 151 -6.27 16.99 -1.20
N SER A 152 -5.75 15.78 -1.33
CA SER A 152 -5.86 14.94 -2.52
C SER A 152 -6.58 13.65 -2.16
N VAL A 153 -7.69 13.38 -2.85
CA VAL A 153 -8.56 12.23 -2.62
C VAL A 153 -8.62 11.39 -3.90
N PRO A 154 -7.90 10.26 -3.95
CA PRO A 154 -8.04 9.31 -5.06
C PRO A 154 -9.44 8.71 -5.12
N TYR A 155 -9.96 8.46 -6.33
CA TYR A 155 -11.26 7.80 -6.49
C TYR A 155 -11.28 6.40 -5.86
N TYR A 156 -10.13 5.71 -5.84
CA TYR A 156 -9.96 4.46 -5.12
C TYR A 156 -10.36 4.53 -3.63
N GLN A 157 -10.17 5.69 -2.99
CA GLN A 157 -10.48 5.93 -1.58
C GLN A 157 -11.82 6.63 -1.35
N THR A 158 -12.57 6.92 -2.41
CA THR A 158 -13.87 7.58 -2.30
C THR A 158 -14.96 6.53 -2.08
N LYS A 159 -15.71 6.69 -0.99
CA LYS A 159 -16.86 5.85 -0.66
C LYS A 159 -18.14 6.39 -1.26
N SER A 160 -18.38 7.69 -1.15
CA SER A 160 -19.56 8.32 -1.75
C SER A 160 -19.35 9.80 -2.05
N ILE A 161 -20.04 10.30 -3.08
CA ILE A 161 -20.05 11.70 -3.48
C ILE A 161 -21.51 12.15 -3.54
N LYS A 162 -21.90 13.05 -2.63
CA LYS A 162 -23.30 13.46 -2.42
C LYS A 162 -23.41 14.97 -2.38
N VAL A 163 -24.60 15.48 -2.66
CA VAL A 163 -24.98 16.85 -2.34
C VAL A 163 -25.86 16.82 -1.09
N ARG A 164 -25.59 17.69 -0.12
CA ARG A 164 -26.36 17.80 1.12
C ARG A 164 -26.55 19.25 1.52
N ASP A 165 -27.61 19.53 2.26
CA ASP A 165 -27.78 20.81 2.93
C ASP A 165 -26.73 21.00 4.04
N SER A 166 -26.23 22.22 4.16
CA SER A 166 -25.32 22.64 5.22
C SER A 166 -25.78 23.97 5.81
N LYS A 167 -25.16 24.41 6.91
CA LYS A 167 -25.42 25.74 7.51
C LYS A 167 -25.25 26.89 6.51
N PHE A 168 -24.42 26.69 5.49
CA PHE A 168 -24.06 27.72 4.51
C PHE A 168 -24.78 27.56 3.16
N GLY A 169 -25.72 26.61 3.05
CA GLY A 169 -26.40 26.25 1.79
C GLY A 169 -26.01 24.86 1.29
N LEU A 170 -26.32 24.55 0.03
CA LEU A 170 -25.96 23.25 -0.56
C LEU A 170 -24.43 23.05 -0.61
N ALA A 171 -24.00 21.86 -0.21
CA ALA A 171 -22.62 21.45 -0.18
C ALA A 171 -22.40 20.12 -0.90
N LEU A 172 -21.32 20.04 -1.67
CA LEU A 172 -20.74 18.81 -2.18
C LEU A 172 -19.99 18.11 -1.04
N VAL A 173 -20.34 16.85 -0.77
CA VAL A 173 -19.76 16.05 0.29
C VAL A 173 -19.08 14.82 -0.30
N ILE A 174 -17.77 14.71 -0.10
CA ILE A 174 -16.97 13.53 -0.45
C ILE A 174 -16.67 12.77 0.84
N GLU A 175 -17.18 11.54 0.92
CA GLU A 175 -16.95 10.60 2.01
C GLU A 175 -15.90 9.58 1.58
N THR A 176 -14.91 9.31 2.43
CA THR A 176 -13.82 8.39 2.11
C THR A 176 -14.00 7.02 2.77
N THR A 177 -13.26 6.01 2.32
CA THR A 177 -13.39 4.66 2.89
C THR A 177 -12.88 4.60 4.35
N PRO A 178 -13.34 3.64 5.17
CA PRO A 178 -12.83 3.44 6.53
C PRO A 178 -11.32 3.20 6.59
N TYR A 179 -10.75 2.51 5.59
CA TYR A 179 -9.31 2.25 5.49
C TYR A 179 -8.47 3.52 5.34
N SER A 180 -9.10 4.61 4.86
CA SER A 180 -8.45 5.92 4.69
C SER A 180 -8.75 6.90 5.82
N GLY A 181 -9.40 6.48 6.92
CA GLY A 181 -9.73 7.33 8.05
C GLY A 181 -11.17 7.89 8.06
N ASN A 182 -12.02 7.50 7.10
CA ASN A 182 -13.44 7.89 7.05
C ASN A 182 -13.67 9.41 7.08
N TYR A 183 -12.92 10.15 6.27
CA TYR A 183 -13.04 11.60 6.17
C TYR A 183 -14.36 12.00 5.53
N LEU A 184 -14.95 13.07 6.05
CA LEU A 184 -16.13 13.73 5.49
C LEU A 184 -15.74 15.14 5.04
N LEU A 185 -15.53 15.31 3.73
CA LEU A 185 -15.03 16.56 3.15
C LEU A 185 -16.18 17.32 2.51
N GLY A 186 -16.52 18.48 3.08
CA GLY A 186 -17.58 19.36 2.59
C GLY A 186 -17.02 20.53 1.78
N PHE A 187 -17.61 20.77 0.62
CA PHE A 187 -17.23 21.85 -0.29
C PHE A 187 -18.45 22.61 -0.77
N GLN A 188 -18.32 23.92 -0.92
CA GLN A 188 -19.37 24.78 -1.45
C GLN A 188 -18.87 25.50 -2.71
N LEU A 189 -19.76 25.58 -3.69
CA LEU A 189 -19.54 26.28 -4.95
C LEU A 189 -20.76 27.13 -5.25
N ALA A 190 -20.54 28.35 -5.73
CA ALA A 190 -21.59 29.25 -6.19
C ALA A 190 -21.39 29.59 -7.69
N PRO A 191 -22.47 29.70 -8.48
CA PRO A 191 -23.86 29.42 -8.12
C PRO A 191 -24.15 27.90 -8.03
N GLU A 192 -25.32 27.51 -7.51
CA GLU A 192 -25.67 26.10 -7.24
C GLU A 192 -25.63 25.20 -8.49
N GLU A 193 -25.85 25.77 -9.67
CA GLU A 193 -25.73 25.04 -10.94
C GLU A 193 -24.33 24.46 -11.14
N LYS A 194 -23.28 25.22 -10.78
CA LYS A 194 -21.89 24.73 -10.84
C LYS A 194 -21.65 23.59 -9.87
N LEU A 195 -22.25 23.65 -8.67
CA LEU A 195 -22.15 22.57 -7.70
C LEU A 195 -22.73 21.27 -8.27
N ARG A 196 -23.89 21.34 -8.94
CA ARG A 196 -24.54 20.19 -9.58
C ARG A 196 -23.72 19.67 -10.77
N GLU A 197 -23.10 20.55 -11.55
CA GLU A 197 -22.20 20.20 -12.64
C GLU A 197 -20.99 19.40 -12.12
N VAL A 198 -20.28 19.96 -11.14
CA VAL A 198 -19.11 19.32 -10.50
C VAL A 198 -19.51 17.98 -9.88
N HIS A 199 -20.66 17.91 -9.20
CA HIS A 199 -21.16 16.66 -8.63
C HIS A 199 -21.37 15.57 -9.69
N LYS A 200 -21.98 15.93 -10.83
CA LYS A 200 -22.21 15.01 -11.95
C LYS A 200 -20.90 14.56 -12.60
N GLU A 201 -19.95 15.48 -12.79
CA GLU A 201 -18.61 15.16 -13.31
C GLU A 201 -17.90 14.16 -12.39
N LEU A 202 -17.84 14.45 -11.09
CA LEU A 202 -17.18 13.60 -10.11
C LEU A 202 -17.80 12.21 -10.01
N ILE A 203 -19.13 12.08 -10.03
CA ILE A 203 -19.79 10.77 -10.06
C ILE A 203 -19.41 10.00 -11.32
N THR A 204 -19.35 10.68 -12.46
CA THR A 204 -19.04 10.05 -13.75
C THR A 204 -17.59 9.55 -13.75
N LEU A 205 -16.63 10.39 -13.37
CA LEU A 205 -15.22 10.02 -13.29
C LEU A 205 -14.97 8.93 -12.26
N HIS A 206 -15.60 9.01 -11.08
CA HIS A 206 -15.53 7.96 -10.06
C HIS A 206 -16.01 6.61 -10.60
N LYS A 207 -17.13 6.56 -11.33
CA LYS A 207 -17.62 5.32 -11.96
C LYS A 207 -16.66 4.82 -13.05
N THR A 208 -16.19 5.72 -13.92
CA THR A 208 -15.27 5.38 -15.00
C THR A 208 -13.94 4.83 -14.47
N TYR A 209 -13.42 5.40 -13.38
CA TYR A 209 -12.20 4.93 -12.73
C TYR A 209 -12.28 3.44 -12.36
N PHE A 210 -13.41 2.98 -11.79
CA PHE A 210 -13.57 1.57 -11.41
C PHE A 210 -13.74 0.60 -12.59
N ALA A 211 -14.02 1.09 -13.80
CA ALA A 211 -14.05 0.25 -14.99
C ALA A 211 -12.62 -0.19 -15.40
N ASN A 212 -11.62 0.67 -15.19
CA ASN A 212 -10.22 0.36 -15.44
C ASN A 212 -9.29 1.18 -14.51
N PRO A 213 -9.08 0.72 -13.27
CA PRO A 213 -8.36 1.51 -12.27
C PRO A 213 -6.87 1.60 -12.58
N GLU A 214 -6.36 2.83 -12.62
CA GLU A 214 -4.91 3.08 -12.65
C GLU A 214 -4.38 3.14 -11.21
N PHE A 215 -3.47 2.22 -10.89
CA PHE A 215 -2.84 2.11 -9.59
C PHE A 215 -1.50 2.85 -9.52
N GLY A 216 -0.94 3.32 -10.63
CA GLY A 216 0.30 4.08 -10.67
C GLY A 216 1.58 3.23 -10.67
N VAL A 217 1.44 1.90 -10.66
CA VAL A 217 2.58 0.96 -10.59
C VAL A 217 3.20 0.83 -11.97
N GLN A 218 4.27 1.58 -12.21
CA GLN A 218 4.97 1.60 -13.49
C GLN A 218 6.17 0.66 -13.44
N PHE A 219 6.12 -0.37 -14.27
CA PHE A 219 7.21 -1.32 -14.43
C PHE A 219 7.23 -1.81 -15.87
N SER A 220 8.40 -1.74 -16.49
CA SER A 220 8.69 -2.36 -17.77
C SER A 220 9.74 -3.43 -17.54
N ILE A 221 9.49 -4.64 -18.04
CA ILE A 221 10.55 -5.63 -18.17
C ILE A 221 11.37 -5.14 -19.36
N GLU A 222 12.54 -4.55 -19.10
CA GLU A 222 13.54 -4.42 -20.15
C GLU A 222 13.87 -5.84 -20.59
N GLU A 223 13.54 -6.19 -21.84
CA GLU A 223 14.04 -7.41 -22.47
C GLU A 223 15.56 -7.29 -22.52
N GLN A 224 16.24 -7.75 -21.47
CA GLN A 224 17.61 -8.19 -21.62
C GLN A 224 17.55 -9.38 -22.58
N GLN A 225 17.74 -9.10 -23.87
CA GLN A 225 18.14 -10.08 -24.85
C GLN A 225 19.38 -10.79 -24.29
N SER A 226 19.15 -11.97 -23.73
CA SER A 226 20.14 -13.02 -23.75
C SER A 226 19.44 -14.21 -24.36
N ASP A 227 19.76 -14.48 -25.62
CA ASP A 227 19.65 -15.80 -26.22
C ASP A 227 20.49 -16.77 -25.36
N GLN A 228 19.93 -17.18 -24.24
CA GLN A 228 20.40 -18.34 -23.50
C GLN A 228 19.57 -19.51 -23.98
N PRO A 229 20.19 -20.60 -24.47
CA PRO A 229 19.46 -21.75 -24.94
C PRO A 229 18.53 -22.20 -23.82
N THR A 230 17.24 -22.36 -24.13
CA THR A 230 16.25 -23.01 -23.27
C THR A 230 16.70 -24.45 -23.04
N THR A 231 17.64 -24.63 -22.13
CA THR A 231 17.92 -25.93 -21.56
C THR A 231 16.69 -26.23 -20.72
N ARG A 232 15.80 -27.08 -21.24
CA ARG A 232 14.79 -27.77 -20.43
C ARG A 232 15.56 -28.63 -19.43
N LEU A 233 16.05 -28.02 -18.36
CA LEU A 233 16.44 -28.75 -17.18
C LEU A 233 15.14 -29.28 -16.61
N GLU A 234 14.99 -30.60 -16.62
CA GLU A 234 13.89 -31.29 -15.96
C GLU A 234 13.72 -30.72 -14.56
N SER A 235 12.55 -30.15 -14.30
CA SER A 235 12.13 -29.78 -12.97
C SER A 235 12.00 -31.06 -12.17
N LYS A 236 13.07 -31.48 -11.50
CA LYS A 236 12.96 -32.41 -10.37
C LYS A 236 11.99 -31.78 -9.40
N VAL A 237 10.80 -32.37 -9.31
CA VAL A 237 9.80 -32.02 -8.32
C VAL A 237 10.42 -32.42 -6.99
N ASP A 238 10.75 -31.43 -6.16
CA ASP A 238 11.11 -31.73 -4.78
C ASP A 238 9.84 -32.17 -4.05
N ASP A 239 9.93 -33.33 -3.41
CA ASP A 239 9.02 -33.75 -2.33
C ASP A 239 9.24 -32.81 -1.15
N ILE A 240 8.70 -31.60 -1.25
CA ILE A 240 8.38 -30.82 -0.07
C ILE A 240 7.34 -31.66 0.65
N GLU A 241 7.67 -32.21 1.82
CA GLU A 241 6.68 -32.76 2.75
C GLU A 241 5.75 -31.62 3.16
N ILE A 242 4.72 -31.39 2.34
CA ILE A 242 3.58 -30.59 2.71
C ILE A 242 2.88 -31.44 3.75
N LEU A 243 3.13 -31.15 5.04
CA LEU A 243 2.35 -31.69 6.14
C LEU A 243 0.88 -31.35 5.85
N GLN A 244 0.15 -32.31 5.30
CA GLN A 244 -1.30 -32.23 5.13
C GLN A 244 -1.92 -32.45 6.51
N SER A 245 -1.74 -31.50 7.43
CA SER A 245 -2.58 -31.44 8.60
C SER A 245 -4.01 -31.20 8.11
N ARG A 246 -4.93 -32.08 8.50
CA ARG A 246 -6.36 -32.02 8.15
C ARG A 246 -7.09 -30.84 8.81
N GLU A 247 -6.36 -29.95 9.47
CA GLU A 247 -6.88 -28.77 10.16
C GLU A 247 -6.53 -27.53 9.33
N HIS A 248 -7.49 -27.11 8.51
CA HIS A 248 -7.40 -25.98 7.58
C HIS A 248 -7.20 -24.60 8.23
N THR A 249 -6.92 -24.53 9.54
CA THR A 249 -7.04 -23.30 10.32
C THR A 249 -5.70 -22.69 10.75
N ASP A 250 -4.59 -23.42 10.72
CA ASP A 250 -3.34 -22.98 11.37
C ASP A 250 -2.14 -22.76 10.42
N SER A 251 -2.38 -22.66 9.10
CA SER A 251 -1.30 -22.38 8.13
C SER A 251 -0.64 -21.02 8.33
N TYR A 252 -1.31 -20.07 8.98
CA TYR A 252 -0.78 -18.74 9.29
C TYR A 252 0.26 -18.77 10.41
N ALA A 253 0.09 -19.67 11.40
CA ALA A 253 1.00 -19.77 12.54
C ALA A 253 2.43 -20.15 12.12
N THR A 254 2.57 -20.94 11.05
CA THR A 254 3.88 -21.38 10.53
C THR A 254 4.75 -20.23 10.02
N TYR A 255 4.15 -19.12 9.59
CA TYR A 255 4.88 -17.97 9.02
C TYR A 255 5.03 -16.81 10.01
N LEU A 256 4.47 -16.91 11.21
CA LEU A 256 4.48 -15.85 12.21
C LEU A 256 5.91 -15.69 12.77
N THR A 257 6.45 -14.48 12.74
CA THR A 257 7.80 -14.22 13.30
C THR A 257 7.76 -14.00 14.81
N ASP A 258 6.62 -13.56 15.32
CA ASP A 258 6.38 -13.44 16.75
C ASP A 258 5.85 -14.74 17.32
N THR A 259 6.29 -15.09 18.52
CA THR A 259 5.81 -16.26 19.28
C THR A 259 4.38 -16.08 19.83
N GLY A 260 3.51 -15.38 19.09
CA GLY A 260 2.10 -15.20 19.43
C GLY A 260 1.81 -14.19 20.55
N LYS A 261 2.77 -13.34 20.94
CA LYS A 261 2.51 -12.27 21.92
C LYS A 261 2.17 -10.97 21.19
N HIS A 262 0.99 -10.44 21.50
CA HIS A 262 0.63 -9.08 21.14
C HIS A 262 1.68 -8.13 21.73
N ASP A 263 2.14 -7.15 20.93
CA ASP A 263 2.92 -6.01 21.43
C ASP A 263 2.23 -5.50 22.71
N HIS A 264 2.90 -5.62 23.87
CA HIS A 264 2.36 -5.10 25.12
C HIS A 264 2.34 -3.56 25.06
N GLU A 265 1.49 -2.95 25.88
CA GLU A 265 1.32 -1.50 25.91
C GLU A 265 2.68 -0.79 26.14
N PRO A 266 3.01 0.26 25.36
CA PRO A 266 4.23 1.02 25.56
C PRO A 266 4.12 1.84 26.87
N VAL A 267 5.09 1.68 27.75
CA VAL A 267 5.20 2.39 29.03
C VAL A 267 6.52 3.16 29.11
N TYR A 268 6.55 4.26 29.86
CA TYR A 268 7.78 4.99 30.11
C TYR A 268 8.65 4.24 31.13
N SER A 269 9.91 3.98 30.79
CA SER A 269 10.92 3.46 31.71
C SER A 269 11.77 4.62 32.23
N GLU A 270 11.71 4.86 33.54
CA GLU A 270 12.57 5.84 34.22
C GLU A 270 14.05 5.44 34.16
N GLU A 271 14.35 4.14 34.22
CA GLU A 271 15.73 3.61 34.20
C GLU A 271 16.44 3.90 32.87
N LEU A 272 15.73 3.80 31.75
CA LEU A 272 16.28 4.04 30.42
C LEU A 272 16.00 5.44 29.88
N GLY A 273 15.04 6.16 30.46
CA GLY A 273 14.53 7.42 29.90
C GLY A 273 13.83 7.24 28.55
N LEU A 274 13.30 6.04 28.27
CA LEU A 274 12.72 5.65 26.98
C LEU A 274 11.33 5.03 27.16
N ALA A 275 10.52 5.09 26.11
CA ALA A 275 9.33 4.26 26.00
C ALA A 275 9.74 2.82 25.66
N ILE A 276 9.31 1.87 26.49
CA ILE A 276 9.55 0.43 26.30
C ILE A 276 8.23 -0.32 26.29
N GLU A 277 8.24 -1.53 25.74
CA GLU A 277 7.13 -2.47 25.92
C GLU A 277 7.00 -2.84 27.40
N LYS A 278 5.76 -2.93 27.91
CA LYS A 278 5.50 -3.35 29.29
C LYS A 278 6.10 -4.74 29.55
N LEU A 279 6.97 -4.82 30.56
CA LEU A 279 7.65 -6.07 30.90
C LEU A 279 6.65 -7.15 31.35
N PRO A 280 6.88 -8.43 31.00
CA PRO A 280 6.10 -9.54 31.53
C PRO A 280 6.19 -9.59 33.06
N GLN A 281 5.14 -10.10 33.71
CA GLN A 281 5.10 -10.21 35.16
C GLN A 281 6.29 -11.03 35.68
N GLY A 282 7.04 -10.47 36.64
CA GLY A 282 8.20 -11.10 37.26
C GLY A 282 9.55 -10.80 36.60
N TYR A 283 9.59 -10.05 35.49
CA TYR A 283 10.83 -9.62 34.83
C TYR A 283 11.18 -8.17 35.17
N THR A 284 12.47 -7.90 35.32
CA THR A 284 13.07 -6.56 35.41
C THR A 284 14.00 -6.30 34.22
N LEU A 285 14.30 -5.04 33.91
CA LEU A 285 15.23 -4.69 32.83
C LEU A 285 16.61 -5.33 33.04
N ALA A 286 17.15 -5.23 34.25
CA ALA A 286 18.40 -5.90 34.61
C ALA A 286 18.35 -7.41 34.36
N SER A 287 17.28 -8.10 34.76
CA SER A 287 17.15 -9.55 34.55
C SER A 287 17.09 -9.98 33.08
N LEU A 288 16.66 -9.08 32.18
CA LEU A 288 16.63 -9.32 30.74
C LEU A 288 17.95 -8.97 30.06
N TRP A 289 18.71 -8.04 30.65
CA TRP A 289 19.99 -7.58 30.13
C TRP A 289 21.14 -8.48 30.55
N ASP A 290 21.11 -8.95 31.80
CA ASP A 290 22.15 -9.79 32.37
C ASP A 290 22.06 -11.19 31.76
N ILE A 291 23.13 -11.60 31.08
CA ILE A 291 23.29 -12.98 30.64
C ILE A 291 23.65 -13.78 31.89
N LEU A 292 22.76 -14.69 32.34
CA LEU A 292 23.11 -15.70 33.33
C LEU A 292 24.33 -16.47 32.83
N SER A 293 25.51 -16.21 33.41
CA SER A 293 26.75 -16.95 33.20
C SER A 293 26.73 -18.26 33.97
#